data_AF-A0A2T0SIB8-F1
#
_entry.id   AF-A0A2T0SIB8-F1
#
_cell.length_a   1.000
_cell.length_b   1.000
_cell.length_c   1.000
_cell.angle_alpha   90.00
_cell.angle_beta   90.00
_cell.angle_gamma   90.00
#
_symmetry.space_group_name_H-M   'P 1'
#
loop_
_entity.id
_entity.type
_entity.pdbx_description
1 polymer ?
#
loop_
_entity_poly.entity_id
_entity_poly.type
_entity_poly.pdbx_seq_one_letter_code
_entity_poly.pdbx_strand_id
1 'polypeptide(L)'
;MRGTAAVGAALCVLVALGGCGGDPAPPAARPSSASPAAPDLTAANTRVTVRLWYFNVRERSAVVEPTSLLTGAQYCARYAIPSSDDACRRKLVATGSNVKLTVPISGKVRRLGFPDLDLSCVDEATAEGTCKITESDFNTWATMNSPAPARITTEKGAIVEVAALLLL
;
A
#
# COMPACT_ATOMS: atom_id res chain seq x y z
N MET A 1 10.70 -31.61 25.47
CA MET A 1 11.55 -31.21 26.61
C MET A 1 10.79 -30.17 27.40
N ARG A 2 10.42 -30.52 28.65
CA ARG A 2 9.63 -29.69 29.56
C ARG A 2 10.60 -28.77 30.32
N GLY A 3 10.32 -27.48 30.35
CA GLY A 3 11.05 -26.51 31.16
C GLY A 3 10.07 -25.62 31.92
N THR A 4 9.76 -26.01 33.15
CA THR A 4 9.04 -25.22 34.16
C THR A 4 10.07 -24.55 35.07
N ALA A 5 10.02 -23.23 35.18
CA ALA A 5 10.68 -22.41 36.19
C ALA A 5 10.06 -21.00 36.12
N ALA A 6 9.89 -20.20 37.17
CA ALA A 6 9.92 -20.39 38.61
C ALA A 6 9.15 -19.20 39.22
N VAL A 7 8.57 -19.42 40.40
CA VAL A 7 7.88 -18.45 41.24
C VAL A 7 8.92 -17.52 41.91
N GLY A 8 8.66 -16.22 41.95
CA GLY A 8 9.50 -15.22 42.62
C GLY A 8 8.67 -14.19 43.39
N ALA A 9 8.76 -14.26 44.72
CA ALA A 9 8.20 -13.40 45.75
C ALA A 9 8.61 -11.91 45.56
N ALA A 10 7.68 -10.96 45.68
CA ALA A 10 7.24 -10.26 46.90
C ALA A 10 8.09 -9.05 47.33
N LEU A 11 7.37 -7.93 47.48
CA LEU A 11 7.53 -6.84 48.45
C LEU A 11 8.74 -5.90 48.35
N CYS A 12 8.46 -4.62 48.05
CA CYS A 12 8.92 -3.52 48.89
C CYS A 12 8.06 -2.27 48.65
N VAL A 13 7.36 -1.88 49.71
CA VAL A 13 6.64 -0.61 49.85
C VAL A 13 7.67 0.47 50.20
N LEU A 14 7.71 1.56 49.43
CA LEU A 14 8.32 2.81 49.86
C LEU A 14 7.39 3.97 49.49
N VAL A 15 6.73 4.47 50.53
CA VAL A 15 5.95 5.70 50.54
C VAL A 15 6.93 6.87 50.57
N ALA A 16 6.87 7.74 49.55
CA ALA A 16 7.48 9.07 49.58
C ALA A 16 6.37 10.12 49.44
N LEU A 17 6.03 10.75 50.56
CA LEU A 17 5.21 11.95 50.65
C LEU A 17 6.15 13.16 50.64
N GLY A 18 5.96 14.09 49.70
CA GLY A 18 6.58 15.41 49.75
C GLY A 18 6.98 15.95 48.37
N GLY A 19 6.20 16.89 47.83
CA GLY A 19 6.59 17.68 46.67
C GLY A 19 5.42 18.47 46.08
N CYS A 20 5.51 19.79 46.12
CA CYS A 20 4.50 20.77 45.74
C CYS A 20 3.87 20.52 44.37
N GLY A 21 2.55 20.70 44.30
CA GLY A 21 1.75 20.60 43.09
C GLY A 21 2.19 21.59 42.02
N GLY A 22 2.81 21.07 40.97
CA GLY A 22 2.60 21.57 39.62
C GLY A 22 1.76 20.52 38.92
N ASP A 23 0.56 20.87 38.48
CA ASP A 23 -0.21 20.02 37.57
C ASP A 23 0.73 19.59 36.43
N PRO A 24 0.90 18.28 36.17
CA PRO A 24 1.63 17.85 34.99
C PRO A 24 0.92 18.49 33.79
N ALA A 25 1.66 19.30 33.03
CA ALA A 25 1.16 19.89 31.80
C ALA A 25 0.48 18.76 31.00
N PRO A 26 -0.77 18.97 30.51
CA PRO A 26 -1.48 17.93 29.80
C PRO A 26 -0.56 17.38 28.70
N PRO A 27 -0.44 16.05 28.55
CA PRO A 27 0.44 15.47 27.56
C PRO A 27 0.11 16.11 26.22
N ALA A 28 1.12 16.72 25.59
CA ALA A 28 0.97 17.34 24.29
C ALA A 28 0.25 16.35 23.39
N ALA A 29 -0.92 16.76 22.86
CA ALA A 29 -1.71 15.90 22.00
C ALA A 29 -0.80 15.38 20.89
N ARG A 30 -0.59 14.06 20.86
CA ARG A 30 0.16 13.45 19.75
C ARG A 30 -0.54 13.86 18.47
N PRO A 31 0.18 14.37 17.46
CA PRO A 31 -0.45 14.68 16.19
C PRO A 31 -1.20 13.44 15.72
N SER A 32 -2.53 13.55 15.62
CA SER A 32 -3.36 12.48 15.09
C SER A 32 -2.94 12.32 13.64
N SER A 33 -2.16 11.28 13.36
CA SER A 33 -1.81 10.90 12.00
C SER A 33 -3.10 10.46 11.32
N ALA A 34 -3.78 11.41 10.67
CA ALA A 34 -4.96 11.11 9.88
C ALA A 34 -4.56 10.04 8.87
N SER A 35 -5.13 8.83 9.02
CA SER A 35 -4.94 7.77 8.05
C SER A 35 -5.45 8.30 6.71
N PRO A 36 -4.68 8.19 5.60
CA PRO A 36 -5.13 8.70 4.32
C PRO A 36 -6.49 8.07 3.98
N ALA A 37 -7.47 8.92 3.66
CA ALA A 37 -8.80 8.47 3.29
C ALA A 37 -8.67 7.50 2.09
N ALA A 38 -9.36 6.36 2.18
CA ALA A 38 -9.43 5.46 1.03
C ALA A 38 -10.11 6.20 -0.13
N PRO A 39 -9.56 6.13 -1.35
CA PRO A 39 -10.20 6.75 -2.49
C PRO A 39 -11.56 6.11 -2.71
N ASP A 40 -12.57 6.93 -3.00
CA ASP A 40 -13.89 6.44 -3.37
C ASP A 40 -13.82 5.77 -4.75
N LEU A 41 -13.73 4.44 -4.75
CA LEU A 41 -13.70 3.65 -5.98
C LEU A 41 -15.07 3.59 -6.68
N THR A 42 -16.14 4.02 -6.01
CA THR A 42 -17.49 4.07 -6.57
C THR A 42 -17.74 5.34 -7.38
N ALA A 43 -16.94 6.38 -7.16
CA ALA A 43 -16.95 7.58 -7.99
C ALA A 43 -16.63 7.22 -9.45
N ALA A 44 -17.40 7.80 -10.36
CA ALA A 44 -17.23 7.58 -11.79
C ALA A 44 -15.86 8.10 -12.27
N ASN A 45 -15.14 7.28 -13.04
CA ASN A 45 -13.89 7.63 -13.72
C ASN A 45 -12.72 7.93 -12.77
N THR A 46 -12.48 7.02 -11.83
CA THR A 46 -11.40 7.16 -10.84
C THR A 46 -10.17 6.37 -11.29
N ARG A 47 -8.98 7.00 -11.26
CA ARG A 47 -7.69 6.36 -11.55
C ARG A 47 -6.84 6.28 -10.29
N VAL A 48 -6.51 5.08 -9.82
CA VAL A 48 -5.91 4.85 -8.49
C VAL A 48 -4.78 3.82 -8.57
N THR A 49 -3.67 4.09 -7.86
CA THR A 49 -2.58 3.12 -7.66
C THR A 49 -3.02 2.12 -6.60
N VAL A 50 -2.88 0.84 -6.90
CA VAL A 50 -3.24 -0.25 -5.98
C VAL A 50 -2.15 -1.30 -5.90
N ARG A 51 -2.18 -2.05 -4.81
CA ARG A 51 -1.63 -3.40 -4.72
C ARG A 51 -2.72 -4.38 -5.10
N LEU A 52 -2.53 -5.07 -6.22
CA LEU A 52 -3.43 -6.07 -6.76
C LEU A 52 -3.11 -7.43 -6.11
N TRP A 53 -3.95 -7.84 -5.18
CA TRP A 53 -3.80 -9.11 -4.46
C TRP A 53 -4.35 -10.29 -5.25
N TYR A 54 -5.43 -10.03 -5.98
CA TYR A 54 -6.16 -11.03 -6.75
C TYR A 54 -6.82 -10.38 -7.96
N PHE A 55 -6.83 -11.06 -9.10
CA PHE A 55 -7.49 -10.60 -10.32
C PHE A 55 -8.04 -11.80 -11.07
N ASN A 56 -9.38 -11.92 -11.14
CA ASN A 56 -10.04 -13.02 -11.82
C ASN A 56 -11.14 -12.50 -12.75
N VAL A 57 -10.85 -12.56 -14.04
CA VAL A 57 -11.78 -12.10 -15.09
C VAL A 57 -13.01 -13.01 -15.20
N ARG A 58 -12.88 -14.32 -14.90
CA ARG A 58 -14.01 -15.27 -14.94
C ARG A 58 -15.03 -14.96 -13.85
N GLU A 59 -14.56 -14.67 -12.64
CA GLU A 59 -15.41 -14.24 -11.52
C GLU A 59 -15.78 -12.76 -11.57
N ARG A 60 -15.19 -12.01 -12.51
CA ARG A 60 -15.35 -10.55 -12.68
C ARG A 60 -15.08 -9.80 -11.38
N SER A 61 -14.04 -10.21 -10.64
CA SER A 61 -13.68 -9.64 -9.36
C SER A 61 -12.17 -9.48 -9.22
N ALA A 62 -11.75 -8.39 -8.56
CA ALA A 62 -10.38 -8.16 -8.15
C ALA A 62 -10.33 -7.84 -6.65
N VAL A 63 -9.27 -8.24 -5.96
CA VAL A 63 -8.97 -7.78 -4.61
C VAL A 63 -7.83 -6.79 -4.71
N VAL A 64 -8.10 -5.54 -4.34
CA VAL A 64 -7.15 -4.43 -4.43
C VAL A 64 -6.96 -3.78 -3.08
N GLU A 65 -5.75 -3.30 -2.82
CA GLU A 65 -5.44 -2.43 -1.69
C GLU A 65 -5.00 -1.07 -2.24
N PRO A 66 -5.74 0.02 -1.98
CA PRO A 66 -5.31 1.35 -2.38
C PRO A 66 -3.93 1.68 -1.81
N THR A 67 -3.09 2.30 -2.65
CA THR A 67 -1.73 2.69 -2.30
C THR A 67 -1.44 4.13 -2.70
N SER A 68 -0.63 4.81 -1.90
CA SER A 68 -0.01 6.08 -2.31
C SER A 68 1.37 5.79 -2.87
N LEU A 69 1.66 6.35 -4.03
CA LEU A 69 2.98 6.29 -4.66
C LEU A 69 3.74 7.57 -4.31
N LEU A 70 4.81 7.45 -3.54
CA LEU A 70 5.64 8.57 -3.10
C LEU A 70 7.04 8.43 -3.70
N THR A 71 7.76 9.52 -3.92
CA THR A 71 9.21 9.41 -4.13
C THR A 71 9.90 8.93 -2.84
N GLY A 72 11.11 8.37 -2.93
CA GLY A 72 11.87 7.99 -1.73
C GLY A 72 12.03 9.17 -0.75
N ALA A 73 12.32 10.36 -1.27
CA ALA A 73 12.42 11.58 -0.47
C ALA A 73 11.10 11.96 0.22
N GLN A 74 9.97 11.91 -0.50
CA GLN A 74 8.65 12.18 0.07
C GLN A 74 8.26 11.15 1.13
N TYR A 75 8.56 9.87 0.89
CA TYR A 75 8.34 8.80 1.85
C TYR A 75 9.13 9.05 3.13
N CYS A 76 10.44 9.28 3.03
CA CYS A 76 11.27 9.50 4.21
C CYS A 76 10.91 10.78 4.97
N ALA A 77 10.58 11.87 4.26
CA ALA A 77 10.08 13.09 4.89
C ALA A 77 8.77 12.84 5.66
N ARG A 78 7.82 12.11 5.06
CA ARG A 78 6.52 11.81 5.68
C ARG A 78 6.64 10.95 6.94
N TYR A 79 7.61 10.03 6.97
CA TYR A 79 7.80 9.09 8.08
C TYR A 79 9.00 9.41 8.97
N ALA A 80 9.61 10.58 8.80
CA ALA A 80 10.80 11.02 9.54
C ALA A 80 11.97 10.00 9.52
N ILE A 81 12.18 9.35 8.37
CA ILE A 81 13.28 8.39 8.15
C ILE A 81 14.54 9.17 7.74
N PRO A 82 15.73 8.85 8.29
CA PRO A 82 16.98 9.50 7.88
C PRO A 82 17.23 9.38 6.38
N SER A 83 17.65 10.46 5.73
CA SER A 83 17.90 10.50 4.28
C SER A 83 18.97 9.52 3.78
N SER A 84 19.80 8.99 4.69
CA SER A 84 20.79 7.96 4.42
C SER A 84 20.20 6.57 4.20
N ASP A 85 18.93 6.35 4.53
CA ASP A 85 18.25 5.06 4.35
C ASP A 85 18.04 4.74 2.86
N ASP A 86 18.15 3.46 2.51
CA ASP A 86 17.99 2.97 1.14
C ASP A 86 16.62 3.31 0.56
N ALA A 87 15.56 3.32 1.37
CA ALA A 87 14.22 3.69 0.95
C ALA A 87 14.16 5.13 0.42
N CYS A 88 14.99 6.02 0.95
CA CYS A 88 15.01 7.43 0.54
C CYS A 88 15.62 7.63 -0.86
N ARG A 89 16.40 6.65 -1.34
CA ARG A 89 17.05 6.66 -2.66
C ARG A 89 16.20 6.03 -3.77
N ARG A 90 15.09 5.39 -3.42
CA ARG A 90 14.19 4.75 -4.39
C ARG A 90 13.46 5.80 -5.24
N LYS A 91 13.29 5.52 -6.54
CA LYS A 91 12.54 6.39 -7.44
C LYS A 91 11.10 6.51 -6.94
N LEU A 92 10.48 5.38 -6.59
CA LEU A 92 9.10 5.30 -6.12
C LEU A 92 8.98 4.31 -4.95
N VAL A 93 8.14 4.65 -3.99
CA VAL A 93 7.79 3.85 -2.82
C VAL A 93 6.27 3.76 -2.75
N ALA A 94 5.74 2.56 -2.91
CA ALA A 94 4.32 2.28 -2.73
C ALA A 94 4.03 2.10 -1.24
N THR A 95 3.08 2.88 -0.72
CA THR A 95 2.60 2.79 0.67
C THR A 95 1.17 2.30 0.69
N GLY A 96 0.96 1.10 1.24
CA GLY A 96 -0.36 0.48 1.35
C GLY A 96 -1.24 1.15 2.39
N SER A 97 -2.54 1.19 2.11
CA SER A 97 -3.57 1.61 3.06
C SER A 97 -3.89 0.55 4.13
N ASN A 98 -3.44 -0.69 3.96
CA ASN A 98 -3.83 -1.87 4.75
C ASN A 98 -5.32 -2.23 4.67
N VAL A 99 -6.08 -1.61 3.77
CA VAL A 99 -7.50 -1.91 3.52
C VAL A 99 -7.62 -2.63 2.19
N LYS A 100 -8.17 -3.85 2.22
CA LYS A 100 -8.43 -4.64 1.01
C LYS A 100 -9.89 -4.48 0.60
N LEU A 101 -10.11 -4.24 -0.68
CA LEU A 101 -11.42 -4.02 -1.28
C LEU A 101 -11.61 -5.05 -2.40
N THR A 102 -12.80 -5.66 -2.44
CA THR A 102 -13.20 -6.45 -3.60
C THR A 102 -13.94 -5.54 -4.57
N VAL A 103 -13.45 -5.45 -5.80
CA VAL A 103 -13.97 -4.53 -6.83
C VAL A 103 -14.39 -5.33 -8.05
N PRO A 104 -15.56 -5.06 -8.63
CA PRO A 104 -15.99 -5.74 -9.84
C PRO A 104 -15.09 -5.37 -11.02
N ILE A 105 -14.92 -6.30 -11.96
CA ILE A 105 -14.19 -6.12 -13.20
C ILE A 105 -15.19 -6.05 -14.35
N SER A 106 -15.01 -5.07 -15.23
CA SER A 106 -15.78 -5.00 -16.48
C SER A 106 -15.44 -6.18 -17.39
N GLY A 107 -16.45 -6.75 -18.07
CA GLY A 107 -16.23 -7.82 -19.05
C GLY A 107 -15.35 -7.43 -20.24
N LYS A 108 -15.05 -6.13 -20.41
CA LYS A 108 -14.16 -5.57 -21.44
C LYS A 108 -12.90 -4.92 -20.85
N VAL A 109 -12.46 -5.35 -19.67
CA VAL A 109 -11.29 -4.75 -19.01
C VAL A 109 -10.06 -4.77 -19.93
N ARG A 110 -9.44 -3.60 -20.07
CA ARG A 110 -8.14 -3.44 -20.75
C ARG A 110 -7.02 -3.82 -19.79
N ARG A 111 -6.06 -4.59 -20.27
CA ARG A 111 -4.86 -4.99 -19.52
C ARG A 111 -3.64 -4.45 -20.22
N LEU A 112 -2.90 -3.59 -19.52
CA LEU A 112 -1.68 -2.99 -20.01
C LEU A 112 -0.49 -3.50 -19.19
N GLY A 113 0.64 -3.69 -19.84
CA GLY A 113 1.87 -4.19 -19.22
C GLY A 113 3.09 -3.98 -20.10
N PHE A 114 4.17 -4.66 -19.74
CA PHE A 114 5.46 -4.64 -20.41
C PHE A 114 5.88 -6.11 -20.68
N PRO A 115 5.45 -6.69 -21.82
CA PRO A 115 5.77 -8.08 -22.14
C PRO A 115 7.28 -8.28 -22.16
N ASP A 116 7.76 -9.37 -21.57
CA ASP A 116 9.19 -9.71 -21.49
C ASP A 116 10.09 -8.58 -20.95
N LEU A 117 9.55 -7.72 -20.07
CA LEU A 117 10.23 -6.53 -19.54
C LEU A 117 10.68 -5.53 -20.63
N ASP A 118 9.96 -5.48 -21.75
CA ASP A 118 10.20 -4.47 -22.79
C ASP A 118 9.95 -3.06 -22.23
N LEU A 119 11.03 -2.33 -21.99
CA LEU A 119 10.98 -0.97 -21.43
C LEU A 119 10.34 0.04 -22.38
N SER A 120 10.22 -0.26 -23.69
CA SER A 120 9.46 0.58 -24.61
C SER A 120 7.96 0.57 -24.32
N CYS A 121 7.49 -0.46 -23.61
CA CYS A 121 6.13 -0.59 -23.10
C CYS A 121 5.93 0.03 -21.71
N VAL A 122 6.86 0.86 -21.23
CA VAL A 122 6.75 1.54 -19.93
C VAL A 122 6.69 3.05 -20.13
N ASP A 123 5.66 3.68 -19.59
CA ASP A 123 5.60 5.14 -19.47
C ASP A 123 6.60 5.59 -18.40
N GLU A 124 7.66 6.31 -18.78
CA GLU A 124 8.76 6.67 -17.87
C GLU A 124 8.32 7.57 -16.70
N ALA A 125 7.28 8.37 -16.91
CA ALA A 125 6.79 9.34 -15.94
C ALA A 125 5.94 8.68 -14.85
N THR A 126 5.12 7.70 -15.22
CA THR A 126 4.18 7.02 -14.32
C THR A 126 4.62 5.61 -13.92
N ALA A 127 5.62 5.07 -14.61
CA ALA A 127 6.06 3.67 -14.56
C ALA A 127 4.98 2.65 -14.93
N GLU A 128 3.93 3.09 -15.64
CA GLU A 128 2.82 2.23 -16.06
C GLU A 128 3.14 1.50 -17.37
N GLY A 129 2.74 0.24 -17.45
CA GLY A 129 2.73 -0.51 -18.69
C GLY A 129 1.77 0.14 -19.69
N THR A 130 2.19 0.28 -20.94
CA THR A 130 1.42 0.93 -22.02
C THR A 130 0.97 -0.05 -23.10
N CYS A 131 1.64 -1.21 -23.22
CA CYS A 131 1.31 -2.22 -24.22
C CYS A 131 0.15 -3.09 -23.77
N LYS A 132 -0.81 -3.35 -24.67
CA LYS A 132 -1.89 -4.29 -24.41
C LYS A 132 -1.32 -5.71 -24.33
N ILE A 133 -1.70 -6.44 -23.27
CA ILE A 133 -1.29 -7.83 -23.10
C ILE A 133 -2.51 -8.76 -22.98
N THR A 134 -2.28 -10.05 -23.18
CA THR A 134 -3.35 -11.05 -23.10
C THR A 134 -3.82 -11.23 -21.64
N GLU A 135 -4.98 -11.83 -21.45
CA GLU A 135 -5.44 -12.20 -20.11
C GLU A 135 -4.49 -13.19 -19.44
N SER A 136 -3.97 -14.16 -20.19
CA SER A 136 -3.04 -15.17 -19.69
C SER A 136 -1.75 -14.54 -19.17
N ASP A 137 -1.17 -13.62 -19.95
CA ASP A 137 0.08 -12.95 -19.58
C ASP A 137 -0.13 -12.04 -18.37
N PHE A 138 -1.23 -11.28 -18.35
CA PHE A 138 -1.55 -10.42 -17.21
C PHE A 138 -1.77 -11.23 -15.93
N ASN A 139 -2.53 -12.33 -15.99
CA ASN A 139 -2.78 -13.18 -14.82
C ASN A 139 -1.48 -13.83 -14.31
N THR A 140 -0.61 -14.25 -15.23
CA THR A 140 0.70 -14.81 -14.90
C THR A 140 1.56 -13.76 -14.19
N TRP A 141 1.67 -12.55 -14.77
CA TRP A 141 2.35 -11.42 -14.15
C TRP A 141 1.78 -11.08 -12.77
N ALA A 142 0.46 -10.93 -12.64
CA ALA A 142 -0.19 -10.57 -11.39
C ALA A 142 0.02 -11.62 -10.29
N THR A 143 0.06 -12.91 -10.67
CA THR A 143 0.32 -14.01 -9.75
C THR A 143 1.76 -14.01 -9.27
N MET A 144 2.73 -13.88 -10.19
CA MET A 144 4.16 -13.89 -9.84
C MET A 144 4.59 -12.68 -9.02
N ASN A 145 3.88 -11.55 -9.14
CA ASN A 145 4.21 -10.30 -8.47
C ASN A 145 3.28 -9.98 -7.29
N SER A 146 2.45 -10.93 -6.82
CA SER A 146 1.42 -10.63 -5.80
C SER A 146 2.04 -10.24 -4.44
N PRO A 147 1.57 -9.14 -3.80
CA PRO A 147 0.59 -8.18 -4.33
C PRO A 147 1.21 -7.27 -5.40
N ALA A 148 0.66 -7.34 -6.61
CA ALA A 148 1.26 -6.73 -7.79
C ALA A 148 0.96 -5.23 -7.82
N PRO A 149 1.97 -4.36 -7.97
CA PRO A 149 1.72 -2.92 -8.08
C PRO A 149 1.03 -2.65 -9.43
N ALA A 150 -0.12 -1.99 -9.40
CA ALA A 150 -0.89 -1.69 -10.59
C ALA A 150 -1.56 -0.32 -10.50
N ARG A 151 -1.87 0.27 -11.65
CA ARG A 151 -2.86 1.34 -11.78
C ARG A 151 -4.18 0.75 -12.24
N ILE A 152 -5.27 1.09 -11.57
CA ILE A 152 -6.62 0.77 -12.06
C ILE A 152 -7.35 2.04 -12.47
N THR A 153 -8.18 1.92 -13.49
CA THR A 153 -9.19 2.91 -13.86
C THR A 153 -10.56 2.27 -13.66
N THR A 154 -11.43 2.92 -12.89
CA THR A 154 -12.81 2.47 -12.64
C THR A 154 -13.82 3.34 -13.37
N GLU A 155 -14.87 2.72 -13.89
CA GLU A 155 -16.06 3.39 -14.43
C GLU A 155 -17.29 2.76 -13.75
N LYS A 156 -18.17 3.59 -13.16
CA LYS A 156 -19.37 3.14 -12.44
C LYS A 156 -19.08 2.03 -11.41
N GLY A 157 -17.98 2.18 -10.67
CA GLY A 157 -17.56 1.23 -9.64
C GLY A 157 -16.89 -0.06 -10.14
N ALA A 158 -16.72 -0.25 -11.45
CA ALA A 158 -16.06 -1.43 -12.02
C ALA A 158 -14.72 -1.09 -12.67
N ILE A 159 -13.72 -1.96 -12.54
CA ILE A 159 -12.42 -1.82 -13.18
C ILE A 159 -12.60 -2.00 -14.69
N VAL A 160 -12.30 -0.95 -15.46
CA VAL A 160 -12.32 -0.96 -16.94
C VAL A 160 -10.93 -1.03 -17.55
N GLU A 161 -9.90 -0.67 -16.79
CA GLU A 161 -8.51 -0.83 -17.19
C GLU A 161 -7.63 -1.14 -15.98
N VAL A 162 -6.64 -1.99 -16.20
CA VAL A 162 -5.55 -2.24 -15.27
C VAL A 162 -4.22 -2.17 -16.02
N ALA A 163 -3.27 -1.41 -15.49
CA ALA A 163 -1.92 -1.29 -16.00
C ALA A 163 -0.91 -1.77 -14.94
N ALA A 164 -0.01 -2.67 -15.32
CA ALA A 164 1.11 -3.08 -14.47
C ALA A 164 2.01 -1.89 -14.15
N LEU A 165 2.54 -1.80 -12.93
CA LEU A 165 3.54 -0.80 -12.56
C LEU A 165 4.92 -1.44 -12.43
N LEU A 166 5.93 -0.80 -12.99
CA LEU A 166 7.33 -1.18 -12.84
C LEU A 166 7.96 -0.34 -11.71
N LEU A 167 8.04 -0.91 -10.50
CA LEU A 167 8.73 -0.28 -9.38
C LEU A 167 10.21 -0.68 -9.42
N LEU A 168 11.04 0.20 -9.98
CA LEU A 168 12.51 0.08 -9.97
C LEU A 168 13.12 0.64 -8.68
#